data_AF-A0AAP0LJW4-F1
#
_entry.id   AF-A0AAP0LJW4-F1
#
_cell.length_a   1.000
_cell.length_b   1.000
_cell.length_c   1.000
_cell.angle_alpha   90.00
_cell.angle_beta   90.00
_cell.angle_gamma   90.00
#
_symmetry.space_group_name_H-M   'P 1'
#
loop_
_entity.id
_entity.type
_entity.pdbx_description
1 polymer ?
#
loop_
_entity_poly.entity_id
_entity_poly.type
_entity_poly.pdbx_seq_one_letter_code
_entity_poly.pdbx_strand_id
1 'polypeptide(L)'
;MVSPPPEKSKHGETECALELFEKKTPPGGENVVVMYTTTLRGIRKTYEDCNRLRSLIESHDVYTIERDVSMDSGFREELRALMGEERSEIRLPVVFVKGRLIGGVEELVKIEEEGKLGGLFGGFLNLKLCVVSVVV
;
A
#
# COMPACT_ATOMS: atom_id res chain seq x y z
N MET A 1 -22.55 4.55 42.66
CA MET A 1 -21.46 3.66 42.24
C MET A 1 -21.11 4.07 40.81
N VAL A 2 -20.01 4.81 40.64
CA VAL A 2 -19.56 5.23 39.32
C VAL A 2 -18.93 3.99 38.68
N SER A 3 -19.47 3.57 37.53
CA SER A 3 -18.89 2.49 36.75
C SER A 3 -17.47 2.86 36.33
N PRO A 4 -16.48 1.94 36.42
CA PRO A 4 -15.15 2.21 35.91
C PRO A 4 -15.21 2.43 34.38
N PRO A 5 -14.36 3.33 33.83
CA PRO A 5 -14.33 3.59 32.40
C PRO A 5 -13.87 2.34 31.63
N PRO A 6 -14.42 2.06 30.44
CA PRO A 6 -14.01 0.92 29.64
C PRO A 6 -12.55 1.10 29.18
N GLU A 7 -11.72 0.12 29.51
CA GLU A 7 -10.36 -0.02 28.99
C GLU A 7 -10.42 -0.10 27.45
N LYS A 8 -10.00 0.97 26.77
CA LYS A 8 -9.80 0.94 25.32
C LYS A 8 -8.54 0.13 25.02
N SER A 9 -8.75 -1.13 24.66
CA SER A 9 -7.77 -2.00 24.02
C SER A 9 -7.08 -1.28 22.85
N LYS A 10 -5.74 -1.35 22.79
CA LYS A 10 -4.84 -0.76 21.77
C LYS A 10 -5.00 -1.34 20.34
N HIS A 11 -6.19 -1.84 20.01
CA HIS A 11 -6.58 -2.31 18.67
C HIS A 11 -7.30 -1.24 17.84
N GLY A 12 -7.76 -0.14 18.47
CA GLY A 12 -8.62 0.84 17.81
C GLY A 12 -7.92 1.92 16.97
N GLU A 13 -6.63 2.18 17.18
CA GLU A 13 -5.97 3.36 16.58
C GLU A 13 -5.55 3.14 15.11
N THR A 14 -5.16 1.91 14.76
CA THR A 14 -4.75 1.54 13.38
C THR A 14 -5.96 1.35 12.46
N GLU A 15 -7.06 0.82 13.00
CA GLU A 15 -8.31 0.62 12.26
C GLU A 15 -8.97 1.97 11.93
N CYS A 16 -8.99 2.93 12.87
CA CYS A 16 -9.47 4.31 12.65
C CYS A 16 -8.76 5.04 11.49
N ALA A 17 -7.46 4.82 11.28
CA ALA A 17 -6.71 5.52 10.24
C ALA A 17 -7.01 4.98 8.84
N LEU A 18 -7.30 3.67 8.72
CA LEU A 18 -7.57 3.00 7.44
C LEU A 18 -8.98 3.29 6.91
N GLU A 19 -9.93 3.62 7.77
CA GLU A 19 -11.30 3.97 7.38
C GLU A 19 -11.40 5.26 6.56
N LEU A 20 -10.38 6.12 6.61
CA LEU A 20 -10.31 7.35 5.82
C LEU A 20 -10.03 7.11 4.33
N PHE A 21 -9.57 5.90 3.99
CA PHE A 21 -9.16 5.53 2.65
C PHE A 21 -10.26 4.75 1.92
N GLU A 22 -10.29 4.87 0.60
CA GLU A 22 -11.27 4.16 -0.21
C GLU A 22 -11.05 2.64 -0.14
N LYS A 23 -12.11 1.87 0.14
CA LYS A 23 -12.05 0.40 0.13
C LYS A 23 -11.97 -0.11 -1.30
N LYS A 24 -10.75 -0.44 -1.72
CA LYS A 24 -10.41 -1.08 -2.99
C LYS A 24 -9.41 -2.17 -2.71
N THR A 25 -9.84 -3.41 -2.85
CA THR A 25 -9.06 -4.57 -2.39
C THR A 25 -8.55 -5.33 -3.61
N PRO A 26 -7.23 -5.24 -3.91
CA PRO A 26 -6.61 -6.15 -4.85
C PRO A 26 -6.84 -7.61 -4.43
N PRO A 27 -6.98 -8.55 -5.37
CA PRO A 27 -7.01 -9.99 -5.08
C PRO A 27 -5.85 -10.40 -4.15
N GLY A 28 -6.14 -11.03 -3.01
CA GLY A 28 -5.11 -11.37 -2.00
C GLY A 28 -4.52 -10.19 -1.23
N GLY A 29 -5.08 -8.99 -1.38
CA GLY A 29 -4.63 -7.73 -0.78
C GLY A 29 -5.26 -7.38 0.57
N GLU A 30 -6.06 -8.27 1.16
CA GLU A 30 -6.92 -7.96 2.31
C GLU A 30 -6.14 -7.64 3.59
N ASN A 31 -4.98 -8.27 3.78
CA ASN A 31 -4.16 -8.13 4.98
C ASN A 31 -2.67 -7.98 4.66
N VAL A 32 -2.34 -7.34 3.54
CA VAL A 32 -0.95 -7.14 3.07
C VAL A 32 -0.79 -5.74 2.48
N VAL A 33 0.45 -5.32 2.23
CA VAL A 33 0.73 -4.18 1.36
C VAL A 33 0.81 -4.68 -0.07
N VAL A 34 0.05 -4.09 -0.99
CA VAL A 34 0.15 -4.37 -2.43
C VAL A 34 0.60 -3.09 -3.12
N MET A 35 1.72 -3.14 -3.83
CA MET A 35 2.17 -2.03 -4.66
C MET A 35 2.13 -2.40 -6.13
N TYR A 36 1.62 -1.49 -6.95
CA TYR A 36 1.70 -1.56 -8.40
C TYR A 36 2.81 -0.64 -8.86
N THR A 37 3.77 -1.20 -9.57
CA THR A 37 4.98 -0.52 -10.01
C THR A 37 5.21 -0.75 -11.50
N THR A 38 6.24 -0.13 -12.03
CA THR A 38 6.85 -0.55 -13.29
C THR A 38 8.36 -0.50 -13.17
N THR A 39 9.04 -1.49 -13.75
CA THR A 39 10.50 -1.49 -13.90
C THR A 39 10.96 -0.83 -15.20
N LEU A 40 10.04 -0.50 -16.12
CA LEU A 40 10.38 0.21 -17.35
C LEU A 40 10.91 1.60 -17.04
N ARG A 41 12.06 1.92 -17.61
CA ARG A 41 12.74 3.22 -17.44
C ARG A 41 12.33 4.27 -18.48
N GLY A 42 11.16 4.09 -19.11
CA GLY A 42 10.67 4.99 -20.15
C GLY A 42 10.32 6.39 -19.64
N ILE A 43 9.88 6.49 -18.39
CA ILE A 43 9.62 7.76 -17.70
C ILE A 43 10.48 7.79 -16.44
N ARG A 44 11.54 8.61 -16.47
CA ARG A 44 12.53 8.68 -15.38
C ARG A 44 11.88 8.97 -14.02
N LYS A 45 10.95 9.93 -13.97
CA LYS A 45 10.24 10.30 -12.75
C LYS A 45 9.50 9.10 -12.14
N THR A 46 8.70 8.40 -12.95
CA THR A 46 7.94 7.22 -12.50
C THR A 46 8.85 6.11 -11.97
N TYR A 47 9.99 5.88 -12.63
CA TYR A 47 10.98 4.90 -12.16
C TYR A 47 11.59 5.29 -10.80
N GLU A 48 11.94 6.56 -10.62
CA GLU A 48 12.45 7.08 -9.34
C GLU A 48 11.38 6.98 -8.24
N ASP A 49 10.13 7.33 -8.54
CA ASP A 49 8.99 7.25 -7.63
C ASP A 49 8.72 5.79 -7.19
N CYS A 50 8.81 4.82 -8.11
CA CYS A 50 8.69 3.39 -7.78
C CYS A 50 9.82 2.90 -6.86
N ASN A 51 11.07 3.34 -7.11
CA ASN A 51 12.19 2.97 -6.23
C ASN A 51 12.05 3.58 -4.84
N ARG A 52 11.67 4.86 -4.77
CA ARG A 52 11.45 5.56 -3.51
C ARG A 52 10.35 4.89 -2.69
N LEU A 53 9.26 4.48 -3.35
CA LEU A 53 8.19 3.74 -2.70
C LEU A 53 8.69 2.40 -2.14
N ARG A 54 9.46 1.63 -2.92
CA ARG A 54 10.05 0.36 -2.46
C ARG A 54 10.90 0.58 -1.21
N SER A 55 11.83 1.52 -1.25
CA SER A 55 12.70 1.82 -0.10
C SER A 55 11.91 2.25 1.14
N LEU A 56 10.83 3.03 0.96
CA LEU A 56 9.98 3.47 2.07
C LEU A 56 9.18 2.31 2.68
N ILE A 57 8.71 1.34 1.90
CA ILE A 57 7.97 0.20 2.47
C ILE A 57 8.93 -0.81 3.11
N GLU A 58 10.07 -1.06 2.47
CA GLU A 58 11.11 -1.97 2.96
C GLU A 58 11.64 -1.57 4.34
N SER A 59 11.72 -0.27 4.66
CA SER A 59 12.18 0.19 5.98
C SER A 59 11.25 -0.15 7.14
N HIS A 60 10.00 -0.58 6.87
CA HIS A 60 9.03 -0.94 7.91
C HIS A 60 8.87 -2.46 8.13
N ASP A 61 9.67 -3.29 7.44
CA ASP A 61 9.67 -4.77 7.58
C ASP A 61 8.28 -5.41 7.43
N VAL A 62 7.46 -4.87 6.52
CA VAL A 62 6.09 -5.36 6.28
C VAL A 62 6.01 -6.31 5.10
N TYR A 63 5.15 -7.33 5.23
CA TYR A 63 4.87 -8.23 4.12
C TYR A 63 4.20 -7.48 2.96
N THR A 64 4.85 -7.53 1.81
CA THR A 64 4.50 -6.72 0.64
C THR A 64 4.48 -7.58 -0.62
N ILE A 65 3.50 -7.33 -1.46
CA ILE A 65 3.36 -7.92 -2.80
C ILE A 65 3.58 -6.81 -3.82
N GLU A 66 4.60 -6.98 -4.67
CA GLU A 66 4.83 -6.09 -5.81
C GLU A 66 4.15 -6.66 -7.07
N ARG A 67 3.48 -5.78 -7.82
CA ARG A 67 2.80 -6.09 -9.07
C ARG A 67 3.35 -5.17 -10.16
N ASP A 68 4.27 -5.70 -10.96
CA ASP A 68 4.82 -4.95 -12.10
C ASP A 68 3.86 -5.01 -13.29
N VAL A 69 3.18 -3.89 -13.57
CA VAL A 69 2.20 -3.80 -14.67
C VAL A 69 2.83 -3.80 -16.06
N SER A 70 4.16 -3.66 -16.14
CA SER A 70 4.90 -3.80 -17.39
C SER A 70 5.33 -5.24 -17.69
N MET A 71 5.38 -6.10 -16.67
CA MET A 71 5.66 -7.52 -16.85
C MET A 71 4.39 -8.37 -17.02
N ASP A 72 3.27 -7.95 -16.43
CA ASP A 72 2.00 -8.70 -16.49
C ASP A 72 0.82 -7.78 -16.85
N SER A 73 0.19 -8.06 -17.99
CA SER A 73 -0.98 -7.30 -18.45
C SER A 73 -2.20 -7.49 -17.54
N GLY A 74 -2.31 -8.64 -16.87
CA GLY A 74 -3.37 -8.93 -15.90
C GLY A 74 -3.30 -7.99 -14.70
N PHE A 75 -2.10 -7.64 -14.21
CA PHE A 75 -1.96 -6.62 -13.16
C PHE A 75 -2.38 -5.23 -13.64
N ARG A 76 -2.15 -4.90 -14.91
CA ARG A 76 -2.62 -3.63 -15.49
C ARG A 76 -4.14 -3.57 -15.58
N GLU A 77 -4.77 -4.65 -16.01
CA GLU A 77 -6.24 -4.76 -16.10
C GLU A 77 -6.89 -4.74 -14.73
N GLU A 78 -6.33 -5.47 -13.77
CA GLU A 78 -6.76 -5.49 -12.38
C GLU A 78 -6.66 -4.10 -11.75
N LEU A 79 -5.53 -3.39 -11.92
CA LEU A 79 -5.38 -2.03 -11.42
C LEU A 79 -6.40 -1.08 -12.05
N ARG A 80 -6.68 -1.22 -13.35
CA ARG A 80 -7.72 -0.45 -14.03
C ARG A 80 -9.11 -0.72 -13.46
N ALA A 81 -9.44 -1.99 -13.23
CA ALA A 81 -10.72 -2.37 -12.64
C ALA A 81 -10.87 -1.80 -11.21
N LEU A 82 -9.80 -1.81 -10.41
CA LEU A 82 -9.79 -1.20 -9.08
C LEU A 82 -9.95 0.32 -9.15
N MET A 83 -9.33 0.99 -10.12
CA MET A 83 -9.33 2.46 -10.20
C MET A 83 -10.59 3.03 -10.87
N GLY A 84 -11.36 2.19 -11.57
CA GLY A 84 -12.55 2.56 -12.33
C GLY A 84 -12.22 3.08 -13.74
N GLU A 85 -13.14 2.90 -14.68
CA GLU A 85 -12.98 3.32 -16.08
C GLU A 85 -12.85 4.85 -16.26
N GLU A 86 -13.33 5.61 -15.27
CA GLU A 86 -13.33 7.07 -15.26
C GLU A 86 -11.92 7.67 -15.09
N ARG A 87 -10.95 6.88 -14.58
CA ARG A 87 -9.55 7.30 -14.49
C ARG A 87 -8.81 6.90 -15.77
N SER A 88 -8.86 7.82 -16.74
CA SER A 88 -8.19 7.67 -18.04
C SER A 88 -6.66 7.58 -17.95
N GLU A 89 -6.04 8.05 -16.87
CA GLU A 89 -4.60 7.94 -16.63
C GLU A 89 -4.31 7.41 -15.21
N ILE A 90 -3.75 6.20 -15.12
CA ILE A 90 -3.26 5.63 -13.85
C ILE A 90 -1.79 5.99 -13.73
N ARG A 91 -1.45 6.76 -12.69
CA ARG A 91 -0.06 7.13 -12.39
C ARG A 91 0.55 6.13 -11.43
N LEU A 92 1.74 5.65 -11.77
CA LEU A 92 2.51 4.73 -10.94
C LEU A 92 3.54 5.51 -10.10
N PRO A 93 3.92 4.97 -8.93
CA PRO A 93 3.38 3.75 -8.34
C PRO A 93 2.01 3.95 -7.66
N VAL A 94 1.27 2.87 -7.42
CA VAL A 94 0.01 2.88 -6.64
C VAL A 94 0.11 1.87 -5.49
N VAL A 95 -0.34 2.27 -4.30
CA VAL A 95 -0.23 1.48 -3.06
C VAL A 95 -1.59 1.21 -2.46
N PHE A 96 -1.77 -0.05 -2.05
CA PHE A 96 -2.87 -0.50 -1.22
C PHE A 96 -2.36 -1.10 0.08
N VAL A 97 -3.04 -0.80 1.17
CA VAL A 97 -2.73 -1.34 2.50
C VAL A 97 -3.97 -1.97 3.06
N LYS A 98 -3.95 -3.28 3.33
CA LYS A 98 -5.10 -4.04 3.88
C LYS A 98 -6.40 -3.77 3.10
N GLY A 99 -6.30 -3.81 1.77
CA GLY A 99 -7.42 -3.59 0.88
C GLY A 99 -7.99 -2.16 0.85
N ARG A 100 -7.18 -1.16 1.25
CA ARG A 100 -7.50 0.27 1.15
C ARG A 100 -6.54 0.96 0.18
N LEU A 101 -7.07 1.79 -0.72
CA LEU A 101 -6.28 2.60 -1.64
C LEU A 101 -5.65 3.78 -0.89
N ILE A 102 -4.33 3.80 -0.80
CA ILE A 102 -3.59 4.89 -0.15
C ILE A 102 -3.24 5.99 -1.14
N GLY A 103 -2.80 5.63 -2.35
CA GLY A 103 -2.36 6.58 -3.36
C GLY A 103 -1.00 6.19 -3.94
N GLY A 104 -0.17 7.18 -4.25
CA GLY A 104 1.19 6.98 -4.75
C GLY A 104 2.25 7.19 -3.69
N VAL A 105 3.48 7.42 -4.15
CA VAL A 105 4.64 7.65 -3.27
C VAL A 105 4.51 8.95 -2.47
N GLU A 106 3.92 10.01 -3.06
CA GLU A 106 3.79 11.31 -2.40
C GLU A 106 2.85 11.22 -1.19
N GLU A 107 1.71 10.53 -1.33
CA GLU A 107 0.79 10.27 -0.22
C GLU A 107 1.45 9.46 0.90
N LEU A 108 2.23 8.42 0.55
CA LEU A 108 2.89 7.60 1.55
C LEU A 108 3.98 8.37 2.31
N VAL A 109 4.75 9.20 1.61
CA VAL A 109 5.75 10.09 2.23
C VAL A 109 5.07 11.07 3.19
N LYS A 110 3.95 11.68 2.79
CA LYS A 110 3.21 12.59 3.67
C LYS A 110 2.75 11.89 4.96
N ILE A 111 2.26 10.65 4.85
CA ILE A 111 1.83 9.85 6.01
C ILE A 111 3.03 9.50 6.91
N GLU A 112 4.19 9.23 6.33
CA GLU A 112 5.45 9.01 7.08
C GLU A 112 5.92 10.26 7.80
N GLU A 113 5.89 11.42 7.14
CA GLU A 113 6.24 12.71 7.75
C GLU A 113 5.29 13.08 8.90
N GLU A 114 4.04 12.66 8.84
CA GLU A 114 3.06 12.78 9.93
C GLU A 114 3.26 11.74 11.05
N GLY A 115 4.19 10.79 10.91
CA GLY A 115 4.47 9.74 11.89
C GLY A 115 3.37 8.67 11.98
N LYS A 116 2.51 8.56 10.97
CA LYS A 116 1.33 7.68 10.99
C LYS A 116 1.51 6.38 10.22
N LEU A 117 2.57 6.26 9.43
CA LEU A 117 2.77 5.11 8.54
C LEU A 117 2.93 3.80 9.32
N GLY A 118 3.66 3.84 10.45
CA GLY A 118 3.79 2.69 11.34
C GLY A 118 2.43 2.21 11.90
N GLY A 119 1.47 3.11 12.11
CA GLY A 119 0.10 2.75 12.50
C GLY A 119 -0.68 2.12 11.35
N LEU A 120 -0.53 2.66 10.13
CA LEU A 120 -1.15 2.11 8.91
C LEU A 120 -0.70 0.66 8.66
N PHE A 121 0.58 0.42 8.92
CA PHE A 121 1.25 -0.89 8.80
C PHE A 121 1.12 -1.75 10.06
N GLY A 122 0.65 -1.21 11.17
CA GLY A 122 0.50 -1.95 12.42
C GLY A 122 -0.47 -3.12 12.27
N GLY A 123 -0.22 -4.24 12.95
CA GLY A 123 -1.14 -5.38 12.97
C GLY A 123 -1.06 -6.31 11.75
N PHE A 124 -0.04 -6.19 10.90
CA PHE A 124 0.34 -7.34 10.06
C PHE A 124 0.80 -8.48 10.98
N LEU A 125 0.12 -9.62 10.93
CA LEU A 125 0.59 -10.84 11.60
C LEU A 125 1.97 -11.17 11.00
N ASN A 126 2.97 -11.37 11.87
CA ASN A 126 4.39 -11.55 11.55
C ASN A 126 4.70 -12.76 10.64
N LEU A 127 4.24 -12.74 9.39
CA LEU A 127 4.73 -13.59 8.32
C LEU A 127 5.88 -12.84 7.66
N LYS A 128 7.09 -13.15 8.14
CA LYS A 128 8.34 -12.65 7.55
C LYS A 128 8.41 -13.02 6.07
N LEU A 129 8.59 -11.98 5.26
CA LEU A 129 9.25 -11.93 3.96
C LEU A 129 8.80 -12.91 2.87
N CYS A 130 8.19 -12.36 1.82
CA CYS A 130 8.58 -12.74 0.46
C CYS A 130 8.49 -11.51 -0.44
N VAL A 131 9.52 -10.66 -0.36
CA VAL A 131 9.88 -9.86 -1.55
C VAL A 131 10.33 -10.87 -2.60
N VAL A 132 9.41 -11.29 -3.46
CA VAL A 132 9.78 -11.95 -4.72
C VAL A 132 10.28 -10.84 -5.65
N SER A 133 11.40 -10.23 -5.28
CA SER A 133 12.21 -9.48 -6.23
C SER A 133 12.84 -10.49 -7.17
N VAL A 134 12.09 -10.94 -8.18
CA VAL A 134 12.73 -11.27 -9.46
C VAL A 134 12.85 -9.94 -10.19
N VAL A 135 13.78 -9.11 -9.72
CA VAL A 135 14.40 -8.11 -10.58
C VAL A 135 15.33 -8.92 -11.47
N VAL A 136 14.91 -9.17 -12.72
CA VAL A 136 15.82 -9.65 -13.77
C VAL A 136 16.80 -8.53 -14.10
#